data_AF-X5Q969-F1
#
_entry.id   AF-X5Q969-F1
#
_cell.length_a   1.000
_cell.length_b   1.000
_cell.length_c   1.000
_cell.angle_alpha   90.00
_cell.angle_beta   90.00
_cell.angle_gamma   90.00
#
_symmetry.space_group_name_H-M   'P 1'
#
loop_
_entity.id
_entity.type
_entity.pdbx_description
1 polymer ?
#
loop_
_entity_poly.entity_id
_entity_poly.type
_entity_poly.pdbx_seq_one_letter_code
_entity_poly.pdbx_strand_id
1 'polypeptide(L)'
;MAVLVLERFLADEAATARFGEDLAMSLRIGDVLALKGDLGAGKSTLARALIKALADDAGLDVPSPTFTLVQSYDTRVPVHHFDLYRLGTASELDELGFDEALTQGAALVEWPERAEAYLPKTSVLVELLQQGDGRLARLSGEGAAFERAARSLAMRDFLGQAGWGEAQRRHFIGDASARSYEIVTLARFPPRVLMNSPRLVLGPPVRDGKPYAEIAHTAQSVSAFVAIDRALRAGGVSVPEIYAQDLDQGFLLLEHLGSQGFLDKRGQPVAERYAAAAELLAMMHGKTWPARMQAGPGVFHEVPPFDRDAMMIEAELLVDWYVPAISGAPPREALRAGYRSEWSAVLDRLEGREYTLMLRDFHSPNLIWRADRSGHDRLGVVDVQDALIGPSAYDVASLAMDARVTISPEIEKHTLAAYIAARRAAGAFDENEFRETYAIMAAQRNSKILGIFVRLEKRDGKPYYLKHLPRIRDYLRRALAHPALAGLQDFYIAHGLLEERSI
;
A
#
# COMPACT_ATOMS: atom_id res chain seq x y z
N MET A 1 -18.46 -27.20 9.42
CA MET A 1 -18.88 -25.79 9.33
C MET A 1 -19.74 -25.66 8.08
N ALA A 2 -20.76 -24.80 8.07
CA ALA A 2 -21.54 -24.56 6.86
C ALA A 2 -20.62 -23.91 5.81
N VAL A 3 -20.52 -24.49 4.61
CA VAL A 3 -19.76 -23.90 3.51
C VAL A 3 -20.49 -22.61 3.10
N LEU A 4 -19.79 -21.48 3.12
CA LEU A 4 -20.35 -20.22 2.65
C LEU A 4 -20.57 -20.33 1.14
N VAL A 5 -21.77 -19.93 0.70
CA VAL A 5 -22.15 -19.92 -0.71
C VAL A 5 -22.52 -18.50 -1.11
N LEU A 6 -21.93 -18.03 -2.21
CA LEU A 6 -22.27 -16.78 -2.86
C LEU A 6 -22.89 -17.06 -4.22
N GLU A 7 -23.91 -16.28 -4.58
CA GLU A 7 -24.59 -16.43 -5.87
C GLU A 7 -24.48 -15.14 -6.68
N ARG A 8 -24.21 -15.28 -7.99
CA ARG A 8 -24.20 -14.18 -8.95
C ARG A 8 -24.97 -14.56 -10.19
N PHE A 9 -25.97 -13.75 -10.55
CA PHE A 9 -26.67 -13.89 -11.80
C PHE A 9 -25.89 -13.20 -12.93
N LEU A 10 -25.61 -13.95 -13.98
CA LEU A 10 -24.88 -13.54 -15.18
C LEU A 10 -25.89 -13.49 -16.34
N ALA A 11 -26.41 -12.31 -16.63
CA ALA A 11 -27.49 -12.13 -17.59
C ALA A 11 -27.07 -12.48 -19.03
N ASP A 12 -25.80 -12.26 -19.37
CA ASP A 12 -25.26 -12.44 -20.72
C ASP A 12 -23.75 -12.78 -20.69
N GLU A 13 -23.13 -12.81 -21.88
CA GLU A 13 -21.69 -13.03 -22.02
C GLU A 13 -20.86 -11.89 -21.39
N ALA A 14 -21.33 -10.65 -21.45
CA ALA A 14 -20.63 -9.50 -20.86
C ALA A 14 -20.62 -9.59 -19.33
N ALA A 15 -21.71 -10.05 -18.71
CA ALA A 15 -21.77 -10.34 -17.29
C ALA A 15 -20.82 -11.49 -16.89
N THR A 16 -20.74 -12.54 -17.71
CA THR A 16 -19.74 -13.62 -17.52
C THR A 16 -18.31 -13.06 -17.60
N ALA A 17 -18.04 -12.17 -18.56
CA ALA A 17 -16.73 -11.56 -18.70
C ALA A 17 -16.35 -10.72 -17.48
N ARG A 18 -17.25 -9.85 -17.01
CA ARG A 18 -17.05 -9.05 -15.79
C ARG A 18 -16.84 -9.91 -14.55
N PHE A 19 -17.59 -11.01 -14.42
CA PHE A 19 -17.38 -11.96 -13.34
C PHE A 19 -15.99 -12.60 -13.39
N GLY A 20 -15.49 -12.94 -14.59
CA GLY A 20 -14.10 -13.36 -14.80
C GLY A 20 -13.07 -12.29 -14.39
N GLU A 21 -13.32 -11.02 -14.72
CA GLU A 21 -12.48 -9.90 -14.28
C GLU A 21 -12.46 -9.78 -12.75
N ASP A 22 -13.62 -9.89 -12.10
CA ASP A 22 -13.72 -9.79 -10.65
C ASP A 22 -12.94 -10.92 -9.95
N LEU A 23 -12.98 -12.14 -10.48
CA LEU A 23 -12.19 -13.26 -9.98
C LEU A 23 -10.69 -13.09 -10.23
N ALA A 24 -10.29 -12.59 -11.41
CA ALA A 24 -8.90 -12.28 -11.75
C ALA A 24 -8.25 -11.31 -10.73
N MET A 25 -9.00 -10.34 -10.22
CA MET A 25 -8.51 -9.39 -9.22
C MET A 25 -8.17 -10.04 -7.86
N SER A 26 -8.77 -11.19 -7.56
CA SER A 26 -8.61 -11.89 -6.26
C SER A 26 -7.48 -12.94 -6.23
N LEU A 27 -7.01 -13.35 -7.41
CA LEU A 27 -6.15 -14.51 -7.59
C LEU A 27 -4.70 -14.25 -7.12
N ARG A 28 -4.11 -15.26 -6.48
CA ARG A 28 -2.71 -15.31 -6.04
C ARG A 28 -2.07 -16.65 -6.43
N ILE A 29 -0.74 -16.69 -6.40
CA ILE A 29 0.02 -17.95 -6.56
C ILE A 29 -0.46 -18.96 -5.52
N GLY A 30 -0.66 -20.21 -5.94
CA GLY A 30 -1.17 -21.32 -5.14
C GLY A 30 -2.71 -21.44 -5.10
N ASP A 31 -3.46 -20.50 -5.67
CA ASP A 31 -4.92 -20.59 -5.72
C ASP A 31 -5.39 -21.60 -6.77
N VAL A 32 -6.49 -22.28 -6.46
CA VAL A 32 -7.24 -23.15 -7.39
C VAL A 32 -8.66 -22.63 -7.54
N LEU A 33 -9.04 -22.32 -8.77
CA LEU A 33 -10.42 -22.02 -9.15
C LEU A 33 -10.99 -23.19 -9.95
N ALA A 34 -11.87 -23.95 -9.32
CA ALA A 34 -12.52 -25.11 -9.90
C ALA A 34 -13.83 -24.71 -10.60
N LEU A 35 -13.94 -24.95 -11.91
CA LEU A 35 -15.07 -24.55 -12.75
C LEU A 35 -15.94 -25.78 -13.07
N LYS A 36 -17.12 -25.84 -12.46
CA LYS A 36 -18.08 -26.94 -12.63
C LYS A 36 -19.33 -26.47 -13.38
N GLY A 37 -19.90 -27.37 -14.17
CA GLY A 37 -21.15 -27.13 -14.89
C GLY A 37 -21.24 -28.02 -16.11
N ASP A 38 -22.43 -28.14 -16.69
CA ASP A 38 -22.69 -28.98 -17.85
C ASP A 38 -21.93 -28.54 -19.11
N LEU A 39 -21.98 -29.36 -20.16
CA LEU A 39 -21.43 -29.00 -21.46
C LEU A 39 -22.16 -27.75 -21.98
N GLY A 40 -21.40 -26.73 -22.39
CA GLY A 40 -21.97 -25.45 -22.82
C GLY A 40 -22.34 -24.48 -21.68
N ALA A 41 -22.13 -24.85 -20.41
CA ALA A 41 -22.41 -23.98 -19.26
C ALA A 41 -21.58 -22.68 -19.23
N GLY A 42 -20.53 -22.56 -20.06
CA GLY A 42 -19.72 -21.34 -20.20
C GLY A 42 -18.42 -21.34 -19.39
N LYS A 43 -17.96 -22.51 -18.92
CA LYS A 43 -16.70 -22.68 -18.18
C LYS A 43 -15.50 -22.06 -18.90
N SER A 44 -15.25 -22.45 -20.15
CA SER A 44 -14.14 -21.91 -20.94
C SER A 44 -14.31 -20.43 -21.31
N THR A 45 -15.54 -19.92 -21.39
CA THR A 45 -15.81 -18.49 -21.56
C THR A 45 -15.38 -17.70 -20.33
N LEU A 46 -15.70 -18.21 -19.14
CA LEU A 46 -15.27 -17.62 -17.86
C LEU A 46 -13.75 -17.68 -17.70
N ALA A 47 -13.14 -18.85 -17.96
CA ALA A 47 -11.68 -19.02 -17.88
C ALA A 47 -10.95 -18.04 -18.83
N ARG A 48 -11.42 -17.92 -20.07
CA ARG A 48 -10.89 -16.97 -21.05
C ARG A 48 -10.99 -15.53 -20.58
N ALA A 49 -12.14 -15.10 -20.06
CA ALA A 49 -12.30 -13.73 -19.57
C ALA A 49 -11.35 -13.43 -18.41
N LEU A 50 -11.20 -14.36 -17.47
CA LEU A 50 -10.29 -14.24 -16.32
C LEU A 50 -8.83 -14.14 -16.79
N ILE A 51 -8.38 -15.04 -17.67
CA ILE A 51 -6.99 -15.05 -18.18
C ILE A 51 -6.68 -13.75 -18.93
N LYS A 52 -7.59 -13.28 -19.80
CA LYS A 52 -7.44 -11.99 -20.51
C LYS A 52 -7.32 -10.81 -19.55
N ALA A 53 -8.10 -10.81 -18.46
CA ALA A 53 -8.04 -9.77 -17.45
C ALA A 53 -6.71 -9.78 -16.68
N LEU A 54 -6.15 -10.96 -16.37
CA LEU A 54 -4.85 -11.10 -15.72
C LEU A 54 -3.68 -10.71 -16.63
N ALA A 55 -3.80 -11.02 -17.93
CA ALA A 55 -2.81 -10.65 -18.95
C ALA A 55 -2.87 -9.16 -19.31
N ASP A 56 -3.93 -8.47 -18.92
CA ASP A 56 -4.29 -7.12 -19.40
C ASP A 56 -4.28 -7.03 -20.95
N ASP A 57 -4.70 -8.12 -21.60
CA ASP A 57 -4.74 -8.26 -23.06
C ASP A 57 -6.07 -8.85 -23.50
N ALA A 58 -6.97 -7.98 -23.99
CA ALA A 58 -8.27 -8.39 -24.50
C ALA A 58 -8.17 -9.21 -25.81
N GLY A 59 -7.07 -9.07 -26.55
CA GLY A 59 -6.78 -9.75 -27.82
C GLY A 59 -6.12 -11.11 -27.65
N LEU A 60 -5.64 -11.46 -26.45
CA LEU A 60 -4.97 -12.73 -26.17
C LEU A 60 -5.84 -13.92 -26.60
N ASP A 61 -5.25 -14.85 -27.34
CA ASP A 61 -5.94 -16.10 -27.68
C ASP A 61 -5.87 -17.08 -26.50
N VAL A 62 -7.03 -17.52 -26.05
CA VAL A 62 -7.19 -18.44 -24.90
C VAL A 62 -8.16 -19.55 -25.35
N PRO A 63 -7.67 -20.54 -26.11
CA PRO A 63 -8.47 -21.68 -26.51
C PRO A 63 -8.76 -22.58 -25.30
N SER A 64 -9.75 -23.46 -25.43
CA SER A 64 -9.98 -24.49 -24.40
C SER A 64 -8.89 -25.55 -24.52
N PRO A 65 -8.16 -25.90 -23.44
CA PRO A 65 -7.10 -26.90 -23.47
C PRO A 65 -7.64 -28.33 -23.47
N THR A 66 -8.83 -28.59 -24.04
CA THR A 66 -9.50 -29.90 -24.01
C THR A 66 -8.66 -31.04 -24.61
N PHE A 67 -7.75 -30.74 -25.55
CA PHE A 67 -6.85 -31.74 -26.15
C PHE A 67 -5.45 -31.73 -25.54
N THR A 68 -4.95 -30.57 -25.10
CA THR A 68 -3.63 -30.44 -24.47
C THR A 68 -3.67 -30.74 -22.98
N LEU A 69 -4.87 -30.83 -22.39
CA LEU A 69 -5.23 -30.94 -20.98
C LEU A 69 -4.80 -29.75 -20.12
N VAL A 70 -3.67 -29.12 -20.43
CA VAL A 70 -3.16 -27.92 -19.76
C VAL A 70 -2.65 -26.88 -20.77
N GLN A 71 -2.82 -25.61 -20.46
CA GLN A 71 -2.16 -24.49 -21.13
C GLN A 71 -1.76 -23.42 -20.11
N SER A 72 -0.53 -22.91 -20.23
CA SER A 72 0.05 -21.95 -19.29
C SER A 72 0.14 -20.56 -19.91
N TYR A 73 -0.13 -19.53 -19.11
CA TYR A 73 -0.11 -18.13 -19.50
C TYR A 73 0.75 -17.33 -18.53
N ASP A 74 1.77 -16.65 -19.07
CA ASP A 74 2.60 -15.72 -18.31
C ASP A 74 1.86 -14.39 -18.18
N THR A 75 1.23 -14.18 -17.02
CA THR A 75 0.43 -12.99 -16.71
C THR A 75 0.87 -12.42 -15.36
N ARG A 76 0.19 -11.38 -14.83
CA ARG A 76 0.52 -10.81 -13.51
C ARG A 76 0.66 -11.86 -12.41
N VAL A 77 -0.21 -12.86 -12.44
CA VAL A 77 -0.07 -14.11 -11.67
C VAL A 77 -0.07 -15.22 -12.71
N PRO A 78 1.03 -15.97 -12.90
CA PRO A 78 1.03 -17.06 -13.89
C PRO A 78 -0.19 -17.96 -13.71
N VAL A 79 -0.87 -18.30 -14.81
CA VAL A 79 -2.08 -19.13 -14.76
C VAL A 79 -1.91 -20.37 -15.60
N HIS A 80 -2.31 -21.50 -15.02
CA HIS A 80 -2.35 -22.80 -15.65
C HIS A 80 -3.81 -23.22 -15.81
N HIS A 81 -4.30 -23.26 -17.04
CA HIS A 81 -5.66 -23.65 -17.38
C HIS A 81 -5.70 -25.14 -17.67
N PHE A 82 -6.34 -25.91 -16.80
CA PHE A 82 -6.57 -27.34 -16.91
C PHE A 82 -8.00 -27.61 -17.40
N ASP A 83 -8.15 -28.52 -18.36
CA ASP A 83 -9.43 -29.10 -18.76
C ASP A 83 -9.37 -30.60 -18.56
N LEU A 84 -10.00 -31.08 -17.48
CA LEU A 84 -9.94 -32.47 -17.06
C LEU A 84 -11.00 -33.35 -17.72
N TYR A 85 -11.76 -32.84 -18.69
CA TYR A 85 -12.86 -33.59 -19.32
C TYR A 85 -12.45 -34.97 -19.85
N ARG A 86 -11.20 -35.07 -20.35
CA ARG A 86 -10.62 -36.27 -20.94
C ARG A 86 -9.63 -37.00 -20.03
N LEU A 87 -9.49 -36.58 -18.78
CA LEU A 87 -8.64 -37.26 -17.81
C LEU A 87 -9.17 -38.68 -17.57
N GLY A 88 -8.30 -39.69 -17.72
CA GLY A 88 -8.69 -41.09 -17.60
C GLY A 88 -8.92 -41.47 -16.14
N THR A 89 -7.95 -41.13 -15.30
CA THR A 89 -7.95 -41.38 -13.85
C THR A 89 -7.54 -40.14 -13.07
N ALA A 90 -8.08 -39.97 -11.86
CA ALA A 90 -7.78 -38.81 -11.02
C ALA A 90 -6.27 -38.66 -10.69
N SER A 91 -5.54 -39.78 -10.61
CA SER A 91 -4.10 -39.81 -10.36
C SER A 91 -3.24 -39.24 -11.48
N GLU A 92 -3.76 -39.16 -12.71
CA GLU A 92 -3.03 -38.55 -13.84
C GLU A 92 -2.84 -37.04 -13.67
N LEU A 93 -3.56 -36.39 -12.75
CA LEU A 93 -3.40 -34.95 -12.49
C LEU A 93 -1.96 -34.59 -12.05
N ASP A 94 -1.32 -35.47 -11.27
CA ASP A 94 0.06 -35.26 -10.82
C ASP A 94 1.04 -35.31 -12.01
N GLU A 95 0.80 -36.18 -13.00
CA GLU A 95 1.60 -36.29 -14.22
C GLU A 95 1.50 -35.05 -15.11
N LEU A 96 0.40 -34.29 -14.99
CA LEU A 96 0.22 -33.00 -15.66
C LEU A 96 0.97 -31.84 -14.98
N GLY A 97 1.70 -32.11 -13.89
CA GLY A 97 2.50 -31.11 -13.17
C GLY A 97 1.65 -30.15 -12.33
N PHE A 98 0.51 -30.61 -11.81
CA PHE A 98 -0.41 -29.75 -11.05
C PHE A 98 0.23 -29.10 -9.81
N ASP A 99 1.00 -29.86 -9.03
CA ASP A 99 1.70 -29.31 -7.87
C ASP A 99 2.74 -28.24 -8.25
N GLU A 100 3.50 -28.48 -9.32
CA GLU A 100 4.48 -27.51 -9.82
C GLU A 100 3.78 -26.22 -10.28
N ALA A 101 2.67 -26.35 -11.02
CA ALA A 101 1.85 -25.24 -11.45
C ALA A 101 1.36 -24.37 -10.27
N LEU A 102 0.99 -24.97 -9.14
CA LEU A 102 0.57 -24.21 -7.95
C LEU A 102 1.72 -23.52 -7.22
N THR A 103 2.94 -24.02 -7.34
CA THR A 103 4.12 -23.33 -6.77
C THR A 103 4.52 -22.09 -7.57
N GLN A 104 4.22 -22.07 -8.87
CA GLN A 104 4.62 -21.01 -9.81
C GLN A 104 3.49 -20.04 -10.13
N GLY A 105 2.24 -20.46 -10.01
CA GLY A 105 1.06 -19.74 -10.46
C GLY A 105 -0.23 -20.17 -9.77
N ALA A 106 -1.35 -19.86 -10.39
CA ALA A 106 -2.68 -20.30 -10.00
C ALA A 106 -3.25 -21.28 -11.04
N ALA A 107 -4.14 -22.17 -10.61
CA ALA A 107 -4.79 -23.13 -11.51
C ALA A 107 -6.26 -22.78 -11.74
N LEU A 108 -6.68 -22.79 -13.02
CA LEU A 108 -8.09 -22.81 -13.41
C LEU A 108 -8.41 -24.24 -13.86
N VAL A 109 -9.32 -24.92 -13.17
CA VAL A 109 -9.59 -26.35 -13.41
C VAL A 109 -11.02 -26.52 -13.89
N GLU A 110 -11.21 -26.80 -15.17
CA GLU A 110 -12.51 -27.24 -15.69
C GLU A 110 -12.72 -28.74 -15.42
N TRP A 111 -13.98 -29.10 -15.15
CA TRP A 111 -14.40 -30.47 -14.80
C TRP A 111 -13.70 -31.01 -13.54
N PRO A 112 -13.72 -30.26 -12.42
CA PRO A 112 -13.01 -30.62 -11.19
C PRO A 112 -13.44 -31.98 -10.62
N GLU A 113 -14.66 -32.44 -10.90
CA GLU A 113 -15.17 -33.74 -10.48
C GLU A 113 -14.34 -34.93 -10.97
N ARG A 114 -13.51 -34.75 -12.01
CA ARG A 114 -12.63 -35.79 -12.55
C ARG A 114 -11.41 -36.06 -11.66
N ALA A 115 -11.06 -35.12 -10.79
CA ALA A 115 -9.92 -35.23 -9.89
C ALA A 115 -10.21 -34.65 -8.49
N GLU A 116 -11.46 -34.68 -8.05
CA GLU A 116 -11.92 -34.01 -6.81
C GLU A 116 -11.07 -34.38 -5.57
N ALA A 117 -10.65 -35.65 -5.46
CA ALA A 117 -9.83 -36.13 -4.36
C ALA A 117 -8.40 -35.56 -4.32
N TYR A 118 -7.92 -34.99 -5.43
CA TYR A 118 -6.57 -34.45 -5.60
C TYR A 118 -6.55 -32.91 -5.56
N LEU A 119 -7.72 -32.27 -5.66
CA LEU A 119 -7.79 -30.82 -5.55
C LEU A 119 -7.62 -30.37 -4.08
N PRO A 120 -6.92 -29.24 -3.83
CA PRO A 120 -6.79 -28.70 -2.49
C PRO A 120 -8.17 -28.39 -1.88
N LYS A 121 -8.34 -28.66 -0.59
CA LYS A 121 -9.58 -28.31 0.14
C LYS A 121 -9.89 -26.80 0.14
N THR A 122 -8.85 -25.98 -0.05
CA THR A 122 -8.92 -24.53 -0.16
C THR A 122 -9.31 -24.04 -1.57
N SER A 123 -9.65 -24.95 -2.49
CA SER A 123 -10.12 -24.59 -3.83
C SER A 123 -11.43 -23.81 -3.76
N VAL A 124 -11.56 -22.79 -4.61
CA VAL A 124 -12.81 -22.07 -4.81
C VAL A 124 -13.56 -22.76 -5.93
N LEU A 125 -14.71 -23.37 -5.61
CA LEU A 125 -15.60 -23.98 -6.60
C LEU A 125 -16.56 -22.92 -7.14
N VAL A 126 -16.62 -22.80 -8.47
CA VAL A 126 -17.59 -22.01 -9.22
C VAL A 126 -18.45 -22.95 -10.03
N GLU A 127 -19.69 -23.14 -9.61
CA GLU A 127 -20.69 -23.92 -10.33
C GLU A 127 -21.54 -22.99 -11.20
N LEU A 128 -21.54 -23.24 -12.52
CA LEU A 128 -22.32 -22.50 -13.51
C LEU A 128 -23.59 -23.28 -13.86
N LEU A 129 -24.75 -22.71 -13.53
CA LEU A 129 -26.07 -23.31 -13.74
C LEU A 129 -26.87 -22.46 -14.74
N GLN A 130 -27.56 -23.10 -15.68
CA GLN A 130 -28.46 -22.38 -16.58
C GLN A 130 -29.64 -21.78 -15.79
N GLN A 131 -29.94 -20.51 -15.98
CA GLN A 131 -31.09 -19.85 -15.35
C GLN A 131 -31.73 -18.83 -16.29
N GLY A 132 -32.88 -19.21 -16.87
CA GLY A 132 -33.52 -18.42 -17.93
C GLY A 132 -32.58 -18.26 -19.14
N ASP A 133 -32.48 -17.04 -19.66
CA ASP A 133 -31.57 -16.69 -20.75
C ASP A 133 -30.11 -16.49 -20.28
N GLY A 134 -29.89 -16.43 -18.96
CA GLY A 134 -28.59 -16.22 -18.33
C GLY A 134 -28.08 -17.45 -17.57
N ARG A 135 -27.15 -17.20 -16.65
CA ARG A 135 -26.51 -18.22 -15.81
C ARG A 135 -26.48 -17.78 -14.36
N LEU A 136 -26.59 -18.73 -13.44
CA LEU A 136 -26.28 -18.52 -12.03
C LEU A 136 -24.88 -19.09 -11.76
N ALA A 137 -23.96 -18.23 -11.33
CA ALA A 137 -22.68 -18.65 -10.79
C ALA A 137 -22.81 -18.81 -9.27
N ARG A 138 -22.62 -20.03 -8.77
CA ARG A 138 -22.54 -20.34 -7.34
C ARG A 138 -21.08 -20.54 -6.96
N LEU A 139 -20.58 -19.71 -6.06
CA LEU A 139 -19.24 -19.83 -5.52
C LEU A 139 -19.31 -20.44 -4.14
N SER A 140 -18.48 -21.44 -3.89
CA SER A 140 -18.35 -22.08 -2.59
C SER A 140 -16.90 -22.44 -2.30
N GLY A 141 -16.50 -22.40 -1.04
CA GLY A 141 -15.15 -22.75 -0.62
C GLY A 141 -14.88 -22.27 0.80
N GLU A 142 -13.64 -22.44 1.23
CA GLU A 142 -13.17 -21.96 2.52
C GLU A 142 -11.75 -21.39 2.43
N GLY A 143 -11.37 -20.59 3.42
CA GLY A 143 -10.05 -20.01 3.53
C GLY A 143 -9.81 -18.78 2.65
N ALA A 144 -8.55 -18.36 2.61
CA ALA A 144 -8.18 -17.04 2.12
C ALA A 144 -8.49 -16.81 0.63
N ALA A 145 -8.49 -17.85 -0.22
CA ALA A 145 -8.83 -17.72 -1.63
C ALA A 145 -10.31 -17.35 -1.81
N PHE A 146 -11.21 -18.07 -1.12
CA PHE A 146 -12.64 -17.78 -1.13
C PHE A 146 -12.95 -16.39 -0.55
N GLU A 147 -12.32 -16.02 0.57
CA GLU A 147 -12.49 -14.70 1.18
C GLU A 147 -12.06 -13.55 0.26
N ARG A 148 -10.97 -13.72 -0.50
CA ARG A 148 -10.54 -12.73 -1.51
C ARG A 148 -11.53 -12.65 -2.68
N ALA A 149 -12.03 -13.77 -3.18
CA ALA A 149 -13.03 -13.80 -4.23
C ALA A 149 -14.33 -13.11 -3.76
N ALA A 150 -14.82 -13.45 -2.58
CA ALA A 150 -15.98 -12.82 -1.93
C ALA A 150 -15.80 -11.30 -1.81
N ARG A 151 -14.63 -10.86 -1.34
CA ARG A 151 -14.31 -9.43 -1.20
C ARG A 151 -14.28 -8.73 -2.55
N SER A 152 -13.71 -9.35 -3.59
CA SER A 152 -13.71 -8.78 -4.95
C SER A 152 -15.12 -8.65 -5.51
N LEU A 153 -16.01 -9.60 -5.21
CA LEU A 153 -17.42 -9.51 -5.60
C LEU A 153 -18.19 -8.45 -4.79
N ALA A 154 -17.84 -8.21 -3.53
CA ALA A 154 -18.41 -7.11 -2.75
C ALA A 154 -17.96 -5.74 -3.30
N MET A 155 -16.73 -5.64 -3.81
CA MET A 155 -16.25 -4.45 -4.51
C MET A 155 -17.03 -4.18 -5.80
N ARG A 156 -17.41 -5.23 -6.55
CA ARG A 156 -18.32 -5.11 -7.71
C ARG A 156 -19.69 -4.59 -7.30
N ASP A 157 -20.27 -5.09 -6.21
CA ASP A 157 -21.56 -4.61 -5.71
C ASP A 157 -21.48 -3.12 -5.30
N PHE A 158 -20.40 -2.72 -4.62
CA PHE A 158 -20.11 -1.33 -4.28
C PHE A 158 -20.03 -0.45 -5.53
N LEU A 159 -19.32 -0.88 -6.57
CA LEU A 159 -19.30 -0.18 -7.86
C LEU A 159 -20.71 -0.08 -8.45
N GLY A 160 -21.51 -1.15 -8.40
CA GLY A 160 -22.90 -1.17 -8.84
C GLY A 160 -23.75 -0.10 -8.17
N GLN A 161 -23.68 -0.01 -6.84
CA GLN A 161 -24.37 1.01 -6.03
C GLN A 161 -23.92 2.44 -6.37
N ALA A 162 -22.66 2.62 -6.74
CA ALA A 162 -22.10 3.90 -7.18
C ALA A 162 -22.39 4.25 -8.66
N GLY A 163 -23.12 3.40 -9.41
CA GLY A 163 -23.38 3.58 -10.84
C GLY A 163 -22.21 3.19 -11.76
N TRP A 164 -21.25 2.43 -11.23
CA TRP A 164 -20.04 1.93 -11.90
C TRP A 164 -20.03 0.41 -12.06
N GLY A 165 -21.18 -0.26 -11.91
CA GLY A 165 -21.29 -1.72 -11.96
C GLY A 165 -20.77 -2.37 -13.24
N GLU A 166 -20.78 -1.65 -14.36
CA GLU A 166 -20.30 -2.09 -15.67
C GLU A 166 -18.83 -1.70 -15.94
N ALA A 167 -18.15 -1.07 -14.98
CA ALA A 167 -16.78 -0.63 -15.17
C ALA A 167 -15.81 -1.83 -15.27
N GLN A 168 -14.84 -1.74 -16.17
CA GLN A 168 -13.73 -2.68 -16.21
C GLN A 168 -12.81 -2.40 -15.02
N ARG A 169 -12.23 -3.46 -14.45
CA ARG A 169 -11.29 -3.38 -13.32
C ARG A 169 -9.94 -3.91 -13.75
N ARG A 170 -8.87 -3.19 -13.40
CA ARG A 170 -7.48 -3.61 -13.63
C ARG A 170 -6.64 -3.36 -12.39
N HIS A 171 -5.70 -4.26 -12.14
CA HIS A 171 -4.77 -4.13 -11.03
C HIS A 171 -3.98 -2.82 -11.15
N PHE A 172 -4.01 -1.99 -10.11
CA PHE A 172 -3.19 -0.79 -10.01
C PHE A 172 -2.08 -1.04 -8.99
N ILE A 173 -0.91 -0.45 -9.24
CA ILE A 173 0.33 -0.65 -8.46
C ILE A 173 0.05 -0.91 -6.98
N GLY A 174 0.51 -2.06 -6.48
CA GLY A 174 0.42 -2.42 -5.07
C GLY A 174 1.68 -1.99 -4.33
N ASP A 175 1.52 -1.37 -3.16
CA ASP A 175 2.61 -1.16 -2.22
C ASP A 175 2.69 -2.33 -1.22
N ALA A 176 3.54 -2.19 -0.21
CA ALA A 176 3.75 -3.20 0.80
C ALA A 176 2.60 -3.33 1.82
N SER A 177 1.48 -2.62 1.66
CA SER A 177 0.40 -2.53 2.64
C SER A 177 -0.69 -3.59 2.45
N ALA A 178 -1.62 -3.66 3.41
CA ALA A 178 -2.84 -4.47 3.28
C ALA A 178 -3.88 -3.83 2.35
N ARG A 179 -3.64 -2.61 1.89
CA ARG A 179 -4.51 -1.87 0.97
C ARG A 179 -4.18 -2.27 -0.46
N SER A 180 -5.19 -2.37 -1.29
CA SER A 180 -5.02 -2.59 -2.72
C SER A 180 -5.77 -1.53 -3.50
N TYR A 181 -5.22 -1.19 -4.66
CA TYR A 181 -5.81 -0.22 -5.57
C TYR A 181 -6.06 -0.87 -6.91
N GLU A 182 -7.13 -0.44 -7.57
CA GLU A 182 -7.48 -0.89 -8.91
C GLU A 182 -7.84 0.33 -9.77
N ILE A 183 -7.47 0.31 -11.03
CA ILE A 183 -8.01 1.26 -12.00
C ILE A 183 -9.36 0.74 -12.44
N VAL A 184 -10.36 1.62 -12.38
CA VAL A 184 -11.68 1.35 -12.94
C VAL A 184 -11.97 2.29 -14.09
N THR A 185 -12.42 1.72 -15.20
CA THR A 185 -12.72 2.44 -16.44
C THR A 185 -14.16 2.18 -16.84
N LEU A 186 -14.88 3.26 -17.11
CA LEU A 186 -16.24 3.23 -17.65
C LEU A 186 -16.29 4.18 -18.83
N ALA A 187 -16.88 3.73 -19.94
CA ALA A 187 -16.98 4.55 -21.14
C ALA A 187 -17.57 5.93 -20.81
N ARG A 188 -17.02 6.99 -21.42
CA ARG A 188 -17.40 8.40 -21.24
C ARG A 188 -16.92 9.08 -19.95
N PHE A 189 -16.27 8.37 -19.04
CA PHE A 189 -15.70 8.95 -17.83
C PHE A 189 -14.16 8.82 -17.81
N PRO A 190 -13.44 9.78 -17.20
CA PRO A 190 -12.04 9.57 -16.86
C PRO A 190 -11.87 8.35 -15.95
N PRO A 191 -10.69 7.68 -16.00
CA PRO A 191 -10.40 6.56 -15.10
C PRO A 191 -10.50 7.01 -13.63
N ARG A 192 -10.89 6.08 -12.77
CA ARG A 192 -10.96 6.26 -11.32
C ARG A 192 -10.10 5.21 -10.62
N VAL A 193 -9.80 5.46 -9.36
CA VAL A 193 -9.09 4.51 -8.50
C VAL A 193 -10.10 3.90 -7.53
N LEU A 194 -10.26 2.58 -7.60
CA LEU A 194 -11.00 1.81 -6.60
C LEU A 194 -10.02 1.38 -5.51
N MET A 195 -10.24 1.87 -4.30
CA MET A 195 -9.44 1.54 -3.12
C MET A 195 -10.15 0.47 -2.31
N ASN A 196 -9.39 -0.56 -1.94
CA ASN A 196 -9.77 -1.59 -1.00
C ASN A 196 -8.86 -1.51 0.23
N SER A 197 -9.41 -1.06 1.36
CA SER A 197 -8.70 -0.85 2.61
C SER A 197 -9.47 -1.50 3.77
N PRO A 198 -9.37 -2.83 3.95
CA PRO A 198 -9.99 -3.51 5.08
C PRO A 198 -9.49 -2.92 6.41
N ARG A 199 -10.26 -3.16 7.49
CA ARG A 199 -9.80 -2.81 8.84
C ARG A 199 -8.47 -3.50 9.13
N LEU A 200 -7.56 -2.75 9.75
CA LEU A 200 -6.26 -3.26 10.13
C LEU A 200 -6.43 -4.38 11.17
N VAL A 201 -5.85 -5.54 10.89
CA VAL A 201 -5.73 -6.62 11.88
C VAL A 201 -4.52 -6.31 12.76
N LEU A 202 -4.76 -6.10 14.05
CA LEU A 202 -3.70 -5.77 15.00
C LEU A 202 -2.80 -7.00 15.23
N GLY A 203 -1.50 -6.76 15.22
CA GLY A 203 -0.49 -7.76 15.59
C GLY A 203 -0.46 -8.03 17.10
N PRO A 204 0.42 -8.93 17.55
CA PRO A 204 0.59 -9.17 18.98
C PRO A 204 1.10 -7.92 19.71
N PRO A 205 0.85 -7.82 21.04
CA PRO A 205 1.45 -6.79 21.88
C PRO A 205 2.97 -6.76 21.78
N VAL A 206 3.55 -5.56 21.71
CA VAL A 206 5.01 -5.36 21.66
C VAL A 206 5.53 -4.55 22.86
N ARG A 207 4.68 -3.75 23.51
CA ARG A 207 5.02 -2.96 24.71
C ARG A 207 3.75 -2.65 25.49
N ASP A 208 3.80 -2.80 26.82
CA ASP A 208 2.72 -2.46 27.76
C ASP A 208 1.34 -3.02 27.36
N GLY A 209 1.31 -4.24 26.81
CA GLY A 209 0.08 -4.89 26.35
C GLY A 209 -0.49 -4.34 25.03
N LYS A 210 0.16 -3.35 24.40
CA LYS A 210 -0.30 -2.72 23.16
C LYS A 210 0.44 -3.23 21.92
N PRO A 211 -0.27 -3.48 20.81
CA PRO A 211 0.33 -3.72 19.50
C PRO A 211 1.09 -2.49 18.96
N TYR A 212 2.05 -2.72 18.05
CA TYR A 212 2.82 -1.64 17.42
C TYR A 212 1.94 -0.57 16.77
N ALA A 213 0.88 -0.99 16.07
CA ALA A 213 -0.02 -0.08 15.35
C ALA A 213 -0.77 0.89 16.29
N GLU A 214 -1.03 0.50 17.54
CA GLU A 214 -1.66 1.39 18.51
C GLU A 214 -0.67 2.42 19.06
N ILE A 215 0.56 1.98 19.39
CA ILE A 215 1.60 2.88 19.93
C ILE A 215 2.05 3.87 18.86
N ALA A 216 2.20 3.40 17.62
CA ALA A 216 2.59 4.21 16.48
C ALA A 216 1.41 4.96 15.85
N HIS A 217 0.19 4.87 16.41
CA HIS A 217 -1.02 5.52 15.90
C HIS A 217 -1.28 5.27 14.40
N THR A 218 -1.04 4.05 13.92
CA THR A 218 -1.30 3.67 12.52
C THR A 218 -2.81 3.67 12.24
N ALA A 219 -3.20 4.17 11.07
CA ALA A 219 -4.60 4.20 10.66
C ALA A 219 -5.22 2.79 10.63
N GLN A 220 -6.29 2.61 11.41
CA GLN A 220 -6.94 1.29 11.55
C GLN A 220 -8.11 1.05 10.59
N SER A 221 -8.64 2.12 10.00
CA SER A 221 -9.78 2.04 9.07
C SER A 221 -9.71 3.12 8.01
N VAL A 222 -10.45 2.92 6.93
CA VAL A 222 -10.56 3.89 5.83
C VAL A 222 -11.15 5.24 6.27
N SER A 223 -11.84 5.29 7.41
CA SER A 223 -12.42 6.54 7.93
C SER A 223 -11.35 7.60 8.20
N ALA A 224 -10.13 7.20 8.58
CA ALA A 224 -9.00 8.12 8.75
C ALA A 224 -8.65 8.78 7.40
N PHE A 225 -8.52 7.98 6.33
CA PHE A 225 -8.28 8.49 4.97
C PHE A 225 -9.33 9.54 4.59
N VAL A 226 -10.62 9.19 4.68
CA VAL A 226 -11.72 10.06 4.24
C VAL A 226 -11.78 11.38 5.03
N ALA A 227 -11.53 11.32 6.34
CA ALA A 227 -11.56 12.49 7.20
C ALA A 227 -10.39 13.45 6.90
N ILE A 228 -9.17 12.91 6.80
CA ILE A 228 -7.97 13.71 6.47
C ILE A 228 -8.07 14.27 5.06
N ASP A 229 -8.44 13.45 4.07
CA ASP A 229 -8.60 13.86 2.67
C ASP A 229 -9.56 15.06 2.55
N ARG A 230 -10.75 14.98 3.14
CA ARG A 230 -11.71 16.08 3.11
C ARG A 230 -11.20 17.34 3.79
N ALA A 231 -10.51 17.20 4.93
CA ALA A 231 -9.92 18.34 5.61
C ALA A 231 -8.84 19.01 4.73
N LEU A 232 -7.93 18.22 4.16
CA LEU A 232 -6.88 18.69 3.24
C LEU A 232 -7.48 19.39 2.02
N ARG A 233 -8.50 18.81 1.39
CA ARG A 233 -9.23 19.41 0.27
C ARG A 233 -9.84 20.76 0.66
N ALA A 234 -10.53 20.83 1.80
CA ALA A 234 -11.07 22.09 2.33
C ALA A 234 -9.97 23.11 2.67
N GLY A 235 -8.78 22.61 3.03
CA GLY A 235 -7.57 23.41 3.26
C GLY A 235 -6.89 23.92 2.00
N GLY A 236 -7.33 23.51 0.81
CA GLY A 236 -6.76 23.91 -0.49
C GLY A 236 -5.62 23.01 -0.98
N VAL A 237 -5.49 21.79 -0.44
CA VAL A 237 -4.56 20.77 -0.92
C VAL A 237 -5.25 19.92 -1.99
N SER A 238 -4.54 19.58 -3.06
CA SER A 238 -5.08 18.70 -4.10
C SER A 238 -4.93 17.24 -3.70
N VAL A 239 -5.98 16.68 -3.15
CA VAL A 239 -6.13 15.26 -2.81
C VAL A 239 -7.26 14.64 -3.65
N PRO A 240 -7.36 13.31 -3.81
CA PRO A 240 -8.36 12.70 -4.69
C PRO A 240 -9.80 13.05 -4.31
N GLU A 241 -10.66 13.33 -5.29
CA GLU A 241 -12.09 13.41 -5.00
C GLU A 241 -12.64 12.04 -4.62
N ILE A 242 -13.43 11.98 -3.55
CA ILE A 242 -14.12 10.76 -3.11
C ILE A 242 -15.52 10.72 -3.73
N TYR A 243 -15.69 9.96 -4.81
CA TYR A 243 -16.97 9.85 -5.52
C TYR A 243 -17.98 8.94 -4.81
N ALA A 244 -17.49 7.88 -4.14
CA ALA A 244 -18.31 6.96 -3.35
C ALA A 244 -17.49 6.36 -2.21
N GLN A 245 -18.15 5.96 -1.13
CA GLN A 245 -17.52 5.34 0.03
C GLN A 245 -18.41 4.28 0.68
N ASP A 246 -17.80 3.19 1.14
CA ASP A 246 -18.33 2.23 2.11
C ASP A 246 -17.31 2.14 3.25
N LEU A 247 -17.58 2.84 4.35
CA LEU A 247 -16.65 2.95 5.49
C LEU A 247 -16.56 1.65 6.29
N ASP A 248 -17.61 0.83 6.28
CA ASP A 248 -17.69 -0.41 7.05
C ASP A 248 -16.87 -1.49 6.38
N GLN A 249 -17.01 -1.64 5.06
CA GLN A 249 -16.22 -2.60 4.29
C GLN A 249 -14.83 -2.08 3.90
N GLY A 250 -14.63 -0.76 3.91
CA GLY A 250 -13.35 -0.15 3.57
C GLY A 250 -13.14 0.06 2.07
N PHE A 251 -14.20 0.42 1.32
CA PHE A 251 -14.13 0.66 -0.12
C PHE A 251 -14.30 2.14 -0.43
N LEU A 252 -13.44 2.69 -1.31
CA LEU A 252 -13.61 4.04 -1.85
C LEU A 252 -13.50 4.02 -3.37
N LEU A 253 -14.26 4.88 -4.04
CA LEU A 253 -14.08 5.20 -5.45
C LEU A 253 -13.53 6.62 -5.56
N LEU A 254 -12.30 6.75 -6.02
CA LEU A 254 -11.49 7.96 -5.95
C LEU A 254 -11.16 8.54 -7.33
N GLU A 255 -10.90 9.84 -7.39
CA GLU A 255 -10.27 10.49 -8.53
C GLU A 255 -8.89 9.91 -8.83
N HIS A 256 -8.61 9.71 -10.12
CA HIS A 256 -7.26 9.43 -10.59
C HIS A 256 -6.51 10.74 -10.84
N LEU A 257 -5.72 11.20 -9.86
CA LEU A 257 -4.99 12.49 -9.93
C LEU A 257 -3.92 12.58 -11.03
N GLY A 258 -3.52 11.45 -11.62
CA GLY A 258 -2.49 11.37 -12.65
C GLY A 258 -1.40 10.34 -12.31
N SER A 259 -0.43 10.17 -13.19
CA SER A 259 0.65 9.18 -13.05
C SER A 259 2.05 9.78 -13.11
N GLN A 260 2.17 11.09 -13.32
CA GLN A 260 3.47 11.75 -13.41
C GLN A 260 4.05 11.94 -12.00
N GLY A 261 5.13 11.22 -11.70
CA GLY A 261 5.79 11.30 -10.38
C GLY A 261 6.77 12.47 -10.26
N PHE A 262 7.68 12.39 -9.29
CA PHE A 262 8.67 13.42 -8.98
C PHE A 262 10.06 13.19 -9.59
N LEU A 263 10.20 12.08 -10.32
CA LEU A 263 11.45 11.68 -10.96
C LEU A 263 11.41 11.98 -12.47
N ASP A 264 12.58 12.16 -13.06
CA ASP A 264 12.76 12.26 -14.50
C ASP A 264 12.80 10.87 -15.17
N LYS A 265 12.99 10.83 -16.49
CA LYS A 265 13.06 9.58 -17.26
C LYS A 265 14.26 8.67 -16.88
N ARG A 266 15.25 9.19 -16.17
CA ARG A 266 16.43 8.47 -15.66
C ARG A 266 16.26 8.04 -14.20
N GLY A 267 15.10 8.32 -13.59
CA GLY A 267 14.85 8.05 -12.18
C GLY A 267 15.53 9.03 -11.23
N GLN A 268 15.96 10.19 -11.72
CA GLN A 268 16.59 11.23 -10.89
C GLN A 268 15.54 12.22 -10.36
N PRO A 269 15.70 12.73 -9.12
CA PRO A 269 14.77 13.68 -8.54
C PRO A 269 14.77 15.02 -9.30
N VAL A 270 13.58 15.56 -9.59
CA VAL A 270 13.42 16.85 -10.26
C VAL A 270 13.34 17.97 -9.21
N ALA A 271 14.42 18.74 -9.06
CA ALA A 271 14.58 19.73 -8.00
C ALA A 271 13.40 20.72 -7.88
N GLU A 272 12.85 21.17 -9.01
CA GLU A 272 11.72 22.11 -9.03
C GLU A 272 10.45 21.51 -8.41
N ARG A 273 10.22 20.20 -8.57
CA ARG A 273 9.06 19.51 -7.99
C ARG A 273 9.19 19.40 -6.46
N TYR A 274 10.39 19.15 -5.96
CA TYR A 274 10.67 19.11 -4.53
C TYR A 274 10.52 20.50 -3.89
N ALA A 275 11.04 21.55 -4.53
CA ALA A 275 10.83 22.92 -4.06
C ALA A 275 9.34 23.29 -4.02
N ALA A 276 8.57 22.95 -5.07
CA ALA A 276 7.13 23.18 -5.10
C ALA A 276 6.39 22.42 -3.98
N ALA A 277 6.77 21.17 -3.70
CA ALA A 277 6.19 20.40 -2.61
C ALA A 277 6.54 20.97 -1.23
N ALA A 278 7.73 21.55 -1.08
CA ALA A 278 8.13 22.26 0.14
C ALA A 278 7.30 23.55 0.36
N GLU A 279 6.97 24.28 -0.70
CA GLU A 279 6.04 25.43 -0.64
C GLU A 279 4.63 24.99 -0.19
N LEU A 280 4.15 23.85 -0.70
CA LEU A 280 2.88 23.26 -0.29
C LEU A 280 2.88 22.90 1.20
N LEU A 281 3.94 22.26 1.70
CA LEU A 281 4.09 21.98 3.14
C LEU A 281 4.12 23.27 3.97
N ALA A 282 4.81 24.31 3.51
CA ALA A 282 4.84 25.59 4.21
C ALA A 282 3.43 26.19 4.34
N MET A 283 2.62 26.11 3.28
CA MET A 283 1.21 26.51 3.28
C MET A 283 0.37 25.66 4.25
N MET A 284 0.54 24.33 4.23
CA MET A 284 -0.19 23.42 5.11
C MET A 284 0.15 23.65 6.58
N HIS A 285 1.44 23.75 6.90
CA HIS A 285 1.90 23.91 8.29
C HIS A 285 1.55 25.28 8.87
N GLY A 286 1.39 26.30 8.03
CA GLY A 286 0.90 27.62 8.45
C GLY A 286 -0.61 27.69 8.74
N LYS A 287 -1.36 26.60 8.53
CA LYS A 287 -2.80 26.53 8.82
C LYS A 287 -3.09 25.88 10.17
N THR A 288 -4.24 26.23 10.74
CA THR A 288 -4.84 25.50 11.85
C THR A 288 -5.75 24.41 11.30
N TRP A 289 -5.54 23.18 11.76
CA TRP A 289 -6.32 22.01 11.37
C TRP A 289 -7.21 21.55 12.54
N PRO A 290 -8.46 21.13 12.28
CA PRO A 290 -9.31 20.60 13.33
C PRO A 290 -8.76 19.26 13.85
N ALA A 291 -8.67 19.10 15.17
CA ALA A 291 -8.24 17.84 15.78
C ALA A 291 -9.22 16.68 15.54
N ARG A 292 -10.50 17.00 15.31
CA ARG A 292 -11.57 16.05 15.01
C ARG A 292 -12.15 16.34 13.63
N MET A 293 -12.06 15.36 12.73
CA MET A 293 -12.42 15.50 11.32
C MET A 293 -13.55 14.52 10.94
N GLN A 294 -14.44 14.91 10.04
CA GLN A 294 -15.62 14.12 9.69
C GLN A 294 -15.39 13.22 8.47
N ALA A 295 -15.52 11.90 8.64
CA ALA A 295 -15.43 10.90 7.57
C ALA A 295 -16.79 10.58 6.91
N GLY A 296 -17.90 10.85 7.61
CA GLY A 296 -19.25 10.64 7.11
C GLY A 296 -20.30 11.14 8.10
N PRO A 297 -21.60 11.05 7.80
CA PRO A 297 -22.65 11.41 8.74
C PRO A 297 -22.47 10.64 10.06
N GLY A 298 -22.21 11.36 11.16
CA GLY A 298 -21.96 10.77 12.48
C GLY A 298 -20.62 10.04 12.68
N VAL A 299 -19.78 9.90 11.64
CA VAL A 299 -18.48 9.21 11.72
C VAL A 299 -17.35 10.24 11.72
N PHE A 300 -16.52 10.19 12.77
CA PHE A 300 -15.42 11.12 12.98
C PHE A 300 -14.10 10.39 13.22
N HIS A 301 -13.01 11.03 12.81
CA HIS A 301 -11.65 10.64 13.11
C HIS A 301 -11.02 11.70 14.02
N GLU A 302 -10.56 11.29 15.19
CA GLU A 302 -9.70 12.09 16.05
C GLU A 302 -8.27 11.90 15.54
N VAL A 303 -7.62 12.99 15.10
CA VAL A 303 -6.25 12.93 14.61
C VAL A 303 -5.32 12.71 15.80
N PRO A 304 -4.58 11.59 15.86
CA PRO A 304 -3.73 11.30 16.99
C PRO A 304 -2.51 12.24 17.05
N PRO A 305 -1.96 12.50 18.24
CA PRO A 305 -0.67 13.18 18.33
C PRO A 305 0.46 12.26 17.86
N PHE A 306 1.51 12.84 17.27
CA PHE A 306 2.80 12.16 17.17
C PHE A 306 3.55 12.36 18.48
N ASP A 307 3.12 11.62 19.50
CA ASP A 307 3.64 11.73 20.86
C ASP A 307 5.00 11.04 21.03
N ARG A 308 5.55 11.15 22.24
CA ARG A 308 6.85 10.55 22.59
C ARG A 308 6.86 9.04 22.38
N ASP A 309 5.78 8.34 22.71
CA ASP A 309 5.70 6.89 22.59
C ASP A 309 5.75 6.47 21.11
N ALA A 310 5.01 7.17 20.26
CA ALA A 310 5.03 6.98 18.81
C ALA A 310 6.41 7.28 18.21
N MET A 311 7.06 8.39 18.59
CA MET A 311 8.40 8.73 18.12
C MET A 311 9.44 7.68 18.56
N MET A 312 9.33 7.18 19.80
CA MET A 312 10.28 6.24 20.39
C MET A 312 10.15 4.83 19.81
N ILE A 313 8.93 4.28 19.74
CA ILE A 313 8.70 2.93 19.21
C ILE A 313 9.16 2.82 17.74
N GLU A 314 9.09 3.92 17.00
CA GLU A 314 9.59 4.01 15.64
C GLU A 314 11.12 4.08 15.57
N ALA A 315 11.76 4.92 16.38
CA ALA A 315 13.23 5.03 16.41
C ALA A 315 13.86 3.69 16.82
N GLU A 316 13.26 3.00 17.79
CA GLU A 316 13.74 1.71 18.31
C GLU A 316 13.70 0.57 17.28
N LEU A 317 13.02 0.73 16.14
CA LEU A 317 13.13 -0.23 15.03
C LEU A 317 14.58 -0.41 14.59
N LEU A 318 15.43 0.63 14.70
CA LEU A 318 16.86 0.51 14.45
C LEU A 318 17.49 -0.51 15.39
N VAL A 319 17.21 -0.43 16.68
CA VAL A 319 17.78 -1.34 17.68
C VAL A 319 17.20 -2.73 17.54
N ASP A 320 15.90 -2.85 17.24
CA ASP A 320 15.21 -4.12 17.16
C ASP A 320 15.52 -4.92 15.89
N TRP A 321 15.81 -4.25 14.78
CA TRP A 321 15.98 -4.91 13.47
C TRP A 321 17.34 -4.64 12.84
N TYR A 322 17.80 -3.40 12.83
CA TYR A 322 19.06 -3.04 12.17
C TYR A 322 20.28 -3.54 12.95
N VAL A 323 20.30 -3.39 14.28
CA VAL A 323 21.44 -3.87 15.11
C VAL A 323 21.66 -5.38 14.98
N PRO A 324 20.64 -6.26 15.10
CA PRO A 324 20.81 -7.68 14.83
C PRO A 324 21.35 -7.98 13.43
N ALA A 325 20.87 -7.26 12.42
CA ALA A 325 21.29 -7.48 11.04
C ALA A 325 22.77 -7.15 10.80
N ILE A 326 23.31 -6.10 11.43
CA ILE A 326 24.71 -5.69 11.23
C ILE A 326 25.71 -6.31 12.22
N SER A 327 25.22 -6.94 13.29
CA SER A 327 26.05 -7.54 14.34
C SER A 327 25.97 -9.06 14.40
N GLY A 328 24.92 -9.66 13.80
CA GLY A 328 24.63 -11.09 13.89
C GLY A 328 24.12 -11.55 15.27
N ALA A 329 23.85 -10.62 16.20
CA ALA A 329 23.43 -10.95 17.56
C ALA A 329 22.33 -9.99 18.07
N PRO A 330 21.47 -10.42 19.01
CA PRO A 330 20.52 -9.51 19.64
C PRO A 330 21.22 -8.30 20.32
N PRO A 331 20.61 -7.11 20.30
CA PRO A 331 21.17 -5.94 20.97
C PRO A 331 21.28 -6.18 22.47
N ARG A 332 22.42 -5.80 23.06
CA ARG A 332 22.65 -5.84 24.51
C ARG A 332 21.74 -4.83 25.22
N GLU A 333 21.35 -5.13 26.46
CA GLU A 333 20.49 -4.23 27.24
C GLU A 333 21.12 -2.85 27.47
N ALA A 334 22.45 -2.79 27.67
CA ALA A 334 23.16 -1.52 27.78
C ALA A 334 23.03 -0.63 26.52
N LEU A 335 23.04 -1.24 25.32
CA LEU A 335 22.83 -0.51 24.06
C LEU A 335 21.39 -0.01 23.97
N ARG A 336 20.40 -0.83 24.33
CA ARG A 336 18.98 -0.44 24.35
C ARG A 336 18.74 0.73 25.30
N ALA A 337 19.24 0.63 26.53
CA ALA A 337 19.10 1.67 27.55
C ALA A 337 19.79 2.97 27.13
N GLY A 338 21.02 2.89 26.60
CA GLY A 338 21.75 4.06 26.09
C GLY A 338 21.02 4.73 24.92
N TYR A 339 20.53 3.94 23.95
CA TYR A 339 19.77 4.45 22.81
C TYR A 339 18.51 5.21 23.25
N ARG A 340 17.75 4.64 24.19
CA ARG A 340 16.57 5.29 24.78
C ARG A 340 16.91 6.58 25.50
N SER A 341 18.04 6.60 26.22
CA SER A 341 18.50 7.78 26.96
C SER A 341 18.84 8.93 26.00
N GLU A 342 19.62 8.65 24.95
CA GLU A 342 20.00 9.66 23.96
C GLU A 342 18.78 10.20 23.20
N TRP A 343 17.90 9.32 22.73
CA TRP A 343 16.68 9.76 22.09
C TRP A 343 15.76 10.51 23.04
N SER A 344 15.68 10.12 24.30
CA SER A 344 14.91 10.85 25.30
C SER A 344 15.38 12.29 25.42
N ALA A 345 16.69 12.50 25.59
CA ALA A 345 17.29 13.83 25.70
C ALA A 345 17.07 14.67 24.43
N VAL A 346 17.11 14.05 23.24
CA VAL A 346 16.85 14.71 21.97
C VAL A 346 15.38 15.09 21.81
N LEU A 347 14.46 14.20 22.17
CA LEU A 347 13.01 14.44 22.04
C LEU A 347 12.51 15.47 23.06
N ASP A 348 13.14 15.61 24.23
CA ASP A 348 12.81 16.66 25.20
C ASP A 348 12.97 18.07 24.59
N ARG A 349 13.84 18.23 23.59
CA ARG A 349 14.07 19.50 22.88
C ARG A 349 12.91 19.89 21.95
N LEU A 350 11.95 19.00 21.75
CA LEU A 350 10.74 19.25 20.95
C LEU A 350 9.61 19.86 21.78
N GLU A 351 9.78 19.97 23.10
CA GLU A 351 8.81 20.64 23.95
C GLU A 351 8.65 22.12 23.54
N GLY A 352 7.40 22.56 23.39
CA GLY A 352 7.07 23.94 22.99
C GLY A 352 7.29 24.28 21.52
N ARG A 353 7.76 23.34 20.69
CA ARG A 353 7.94 23.56 19.24
C ARG A 353 6.61 23.60 18.51
N GLU A 354 6.64 24.07 17.26
CA GLU A 354 5.45 24.10 16.40
C GLU A 354 4.94 22.68 16.03
N TYR A 355 3.69 22.40 16.41
CA TYR A 355 2.98 21.17 16.03
C TYR A 355 1.80 21.52 15.12
N THR A 356 1.61 20.72 14.08
CA THR A 356 0.54 20.87 13.09
C THR A 356 0.19 19.53 12.48
N LEU A 357 -0.77 19.50 11.56
CA LEU A 357 -1.08 18.30 10.79
C LEU A 357 0.11 17.94 9.90
N MET A 358 0.77 16.82 10.21
CA MET A 358 1.81 16.20 9.38
C MET A 358 1.26 14.91 8.75
N LEU A 359 1.60 14.66 7.50
CA LEU A 359 1.14 13.51 6.72
C LEU A 359 1.98 12.25 6.92
N ARG A 360 3.17 12.38 7.52
CA ARG A 360 4.10 11.30 7.89
C ARG A 360 4.77 10.59 6.72
N ASP A 361 4.08 10.42 5.59
CA ASP A 361 4.58 9.80 4.36
C ASP A 361 4.55 10.79 3.17
N PHE A 362 4.96 12.04 3.42
CA PHE A 362 5.09 13.06 2.37
C PHE A 362 6.41 12.90 1.61
N HIS A 363 6.40 12.14 0.52
CA HIS A 363 7.58 11.81 -0.30
C HIS A 363 7.20 11.39 -1.72
N SER A 364 8.17 11.26 -2.64
CA SER A 364 7.92 11.18 -4.09
C SER A 364 6.92 10.13 -4.59
N PRO A 365 6.81 8.90 -4.03
CA PRO A 365 5.73 7.98 -4.44
C PRO A 365 4.31 8.46 -4.15
N ASN A 366 4.14 9.31 -3.13
CA ASN A 366 2.84 9.78 -2.65
C ASN A 366 2.48 11.17 -3.18
N LEU A 367 3.30 11.69 -4.12
CA LEU A 367 3.13 12.99 -4.74
C LEU A 367 3.01 12.86 -6.26
N ILE A 368 1.97 13.46 -6.82
CA ILE A 368 1.63 13.42 -8.24
C ILE A 368 1.79 14.82 -8.82
N TRP A 369 2.65 14.95 -9.82
CA TRP A 369 2.83 16.19 -10.55
C TRP A 369 1.74 16.37 -11.62
N ARG A 370 1.02 17.48 -11.59
CA ARG A 370 -0.06 17.80 -12.52
C ARG A 370 0.36 18.99 -13.40
N ALA A 371 1.11 18.69 -14.46
CA ALA A 371 1.79 19.68 -15.29
C ALA A 371 0.85 20.69 -16.00
N ASP A 372 -0.41 20.32 -16.18
CA ASP A 372 -1.48 21.16 -16.73
C ASP A 372 -2.07 22.14 -15.72
N ARG A 373 -1.68 22.06 -14.44
CA ARG A 373 -2.19 22.89 -13.34
C ARG A 373 -1.16 23.90 -12.87
N SER A 374 -1.60 24.83 -12.02
CA SER A 374 -0.78 25.95 -11.53
C SER A 374 -0.90 26.13 -10.01
N GLY A 375 0.00 26.93 -9.43
CA GLY A 375 0.04 27.13 -7.97
C GLY A 375 0.23 25.80 -7.22
N HIS A 376 -0.53 25.60 -6.15
CA HIS A 376 -0.51 24.33 -5.41
C HIS A 376 -1.34 23.22 -6.09
N ASP A 377 -2.22 23.53 -7.05
CA ASP A 377 -3.03 22.54 -7.76
C ASP A 377 -2.18 21.61 -8.66
N ARG A 378 -0.92 21.99 -8.91
CA ARG A 378 0.08 21.16 -9.61
C ARG A 378 0.61 19.97 -8.80
N LEU A 379 0.20 19.84 -7.53
CA LEU A 379 0.70 18.84 -6.58
C LEU A 379 -0.46 18.01 -6.02
N GLY A 380 -0.72 16.87 -6.65
CA GLY A 380 -1.59 15.85 -6.09
C GLY A 380 -0.91 15.14 -4.92
N VAL A 381 -1.63 14.94 -3.82
CA VAL A 381 -1.16 14.23 -2.62
C VAL A 381 -2.06 13.01 -2.38
N VAL A 382 -1.45 11.85 -2.15
CA VAL A 382 -2.16 10.60 -1.84
C VAL A 382 -1.60 9.99 -0.53
N ASP A 383 -2.23 8.91 -0.06
CA ASP A 383 -1.75 8.13 1.11
C ASP A 383 -1.70 8.96 2.41
N VAL A 384 -2.78 9.70 2.70
CA VAL A 384 -2.85 10.73 3.76
C VAL A 384 -3.36 10.21 5.11
N GLN A 385 -3.77 8.94 5.20
CA GLN A 385 -4.48 8.39 6.36
C GLN A 385 -3.66 8.28 7.65
N ASP A 386 -2.33 8.19 7.53
CA ASP A 386 -1.42 8.04 8.68
C ASP A 386 -0.98 9.41 9.23
N ALA A 387 -1.70 10.47 8.87
CA ALA A 387 -1.47 11.83 9.36
C ALA A 387 -1.69 11.94 10.87
N LEU A 388 -0.86 12.76 11.51
CA LEU A 388 -0.84 12.99 12.95
C LEU A 388 -0.68 14.48 13.24
N ILE A 389 -0.94 14.90 14.48
CA ILE A 389 -0.54 16.21 14.97
C ILE A 389 0.86 16.11 15.57
N GLY A 390 1.86 16.66 14.88
CA GLY A 390 3.28 16.49 15.23
C GLY A 390 4.16 17.65 14.77
N PRO A 391 5.49 17.58 15.02
CA PRO A 391 6.43 18.63 14.62
C PRO A 391 6.37 18.90 13.12
N SER A 392 6.14 20.15 12.72
CA SER A 392 5.98 20.53 11.30
C SER A 392 7.19 20.18 10.43
N ALA A 393 8.38 20.06 11.02
CA ALA A 393 9.58 19.68 10.29
C ALA A 393 9.63 18.21 9.84
N TYR A 394 8.75 17.34 10.36
CA TYR A 394 8.77 15.91 10.02
C TYR A 394 8.49 15.65 8.53
N ASP A 395 7.44 16.25 7.97
CA ASP A 395 7.13 16.09 6.54
C ASP A 395 8.20 16.72 5.65
N VAL A 396 8.81 17.82 6.10
CA VAL A 396 9.93 18.44 5.38
C VAL A 396 11.13 17.50 5.35
N ALA A 397 11.43 16.81 6.46
CA ALA A 397 12.46 15.78 6.50
C ALA A 397 12.10 14.56 5.62
N SER A 398 10.84 14.15 5.58
CA SER A 398 10.37 13.09 4.69
C SER A 398 10.60 13.42 3.21
N LEU A 399 10.40 14.69 2.82
CA LEU A 399 10.61 15.18 1.46
C LEU A 399 12.09 15.42 1.12
N ALA A 400 12.80 16.18 1.95
CA ALA A 400 14.18 16.61 1.70
C ALA A 400 15.20 15.47 1.87
N MET A 401 14.82 14.41 2.59
CA MET A 401 15.56 13.16 2.74
C MET A 401 14.71 11.96 2.31
N ASP A 402 14.09 12.06 1.12
CA ASP A 402 13.27 10.99 0.55
C ASP A 402 14.05 9.67 0.47
N ALA A 403 13.57 8.65 1.18
CA ALA A 403 14.21 7.35 1.29
C ALA A 403 14.15 6.52 -0.01
N ARG A 404 13.23 6.85 -0.91
CA ARG A 404 12.90 6.06 -2.11
C ARG A 404 13.81 6.40 -3.29
N VAL A 405 14.39 7.59 -3.29
CA VAL A 405 15.37 8.08 -4.28
C VAL A 405 16.63 8.64 -3.59
N THR A 406 17.74 8.79 -4.30
CA THR A 406 18.91 9.48 -3.75
C THR A 406 18.76 10.99 -3.94
N ILE A 407 18.63 11.74 -2.85
CA ILE A 407 18.54 13.21 -2.82
C ILE A 407 19.93 13.77 -2.55
N SER A 408 20.43 14.60 -3.47
CA SER A 408 21.72 15.25 -3.30
C SER A 408 21.65 16.35 -2.22
N PRO A 409 22.79 16.74 -1.63
CA PRO A 409 22.85 17.88 -0.70
C PRO A 409 22.30 19.18 -1.29
N GLU A 410 22.47 19.39 -2.60
CA GLU A 410 21.95 20.56 -3.29
C GLU A 410 20.42 20.53 -3.34
N ILE A 411 19.80 19.40 -3.69
CA ILE A 411 18.33 19.29 -3.73
C ILE A 411 17.74 19.42 -2.32
N GLU A 412 18.35 18.79 -1.32
CA GLU A 412 17.95 18.96 0.08
C GLU A 412 17.97 20.46 0.47
N LYS A 413 19.09 21.14 0.20
CA LYS A 413 19.26 22.56 0.51
C LYS A 413 18.22 23.43 -0.19
N HIS A 414 17.96 23.20 -1.49
CA HIS A 414 16.95 23.95 -2.24
C HIS A 414 15.54 23.71 -1.70
N THR A 415 15.22 22.46 -1.33
CA THR A 415 13.93 22.08 -0.74
C THR A 415 13.70 22.80 0.60
N LEU A 416 14.72 22.79 1.47
CA LEU A 416 14.67 23.51 2.75
C LEU A 416 14.56 25.03 2.57
N ALA A 417 15.32 25.60 1.63
CA ALA A 417 15.27 27.02 1.34
C ALA A 417 13.88 27.47 0.86
N ALA A 418 13.22 26.67 0.00
CA ALA A 418 11.87 26.94 -0.48
C ALA A 418 10.85 26.93 0.67
N TYR A 419 10.88 25.93 1.56
CA TYR A 419 10.01 25.87 2.74
C TYR A 419 10.20 27.10 3.65
N ILE A 420 11.44 27.40 4.02
CA ILE A 420 11.79 28.51 4.92
C ILE A 420 11.35 29.85 4.32
N ALA A 421 11.60 30.06 3.02
CA ALA A 421 11.21 31.29 2.34
C ALA A 421 9.69 31.47 2.33
N ALA A 422 8.94 30.40 2.04
CA ALA A 422 7.48 30.44 2.05
C ALA A 422 6.92 30.70 3.46
N ARG A 423 7.47 30.07 4.50
CA ARG A 423 7.07 30.30 5.90
C ARG A 423 7.33 31.73 6.37
N ARG A 424 8.49 32.29 6.03
CA ARG A 424 8.82 33.70 6.29
C ARG A 424 7.89 34.67 5.59
N ALA A 425 7.54 34.37 4.33
CA ALA A 425 6.62 35.21 3.58
C ALA A 425 5.20 35.18 4.18
N ALA A 426 4.81 34.08 4.83
CA ALA A 426 3.50 33.92 5.45
C ALA A 426 3.37 34.56 6.84
N GLY A 427 4.47 34.82 7.56
CA GLY A 427 4.42 35.44 8.88
C GLY A 427 5.66 35.21 9.75
N ALA A 428 5.49 35.34 11.06
CA ALA A 428 6.55 35.08 12.03
C ALA A 428 7.01 33.61 11.95
N PHE A 429 8.31 33.40 11.79
CA PHE A 429 8.91 32.08 11.66
C PHE A 429 10.33 32.10 12.21
N ASP A 430 10.60 31.26 13.21
CA ASP A 430 11.93 31.07 13.77
C ASP A 430 12.67 29.98 12.96
N GLU A 431 13.56 30.42 12.07
CA GLU A 431 14.35 29.51 11.25
C GLU A 431 15.32 28.67 12.10
N ASN A 432 15.87 29.20 13.19
CA ASN A 432 16.85 28.47 14.00
C ASN A 432 16.16 27.32 14.73
N GLU A 433 15.02 27.59 15.35
CA GLU A 433 14.16 26.56 15.94
C GLU A 433 13.73 25.52 14.91
N PHE A 434 13.32 25.95 13.72
CA PHE A 434 12.93 25.04 12.66
C PHE A 434 14.09 24.13 12.23
N ARG A 435 15.29 24.66 12.05
CA ARG A 435 16.47 23.88 11.64
C ARG A 435 16.86 22.83 12.66
N GLU A 436 16.75 23.16 13.95
CA GLU A 436 16.95 22.20 15.01
C GLU A 436 15.89 21.09 14.96
N THR A 437 14.62 21.47 14.87
CA THR A 437 13.49 20.53 14.78
C THR A 437 13.61 19.63 13.55
N TYR A 438 14.02 20.19 12.41
CA TYR A 438 14.29 19.45 11.17
C TYR A 438 15.39 18.41 11.37
N ALA A 439 16.52 18.78 12.00
CA ALA A 439 17.59 17.83 12.25
C ALA A 439 17.12 16.67 13.14
N ILE A 440 16.37 16.98 14.20
CA ILE A 440 15.80 15.97 15.12
C ILE A 440 14.86 15.01 14.37
N MET A 441 13.89 15.54 13.62
CA MET A 441 12.93 14.73 12.87
C MET A 441 13.57 13.94 11.73
N ALA A 442 14.55 14.53 11.03
CA ALA A 442 15.34 13.83 10.02
C ALA A 442 16.12 12.66 10.61
N ALA A 443 16.75 12.84 11.78
CA ALA A 443 17.44 11.76 12.46
C ALA A 443 16.47 10.66 12.92
N GLN A 444 15.32 11.03 13.49
CA GLN A 444 14.33 10.08 14.01
C GLN A 444 13.77 9.23 12.87
N ARG A 445 13.34 9.88 11.79
CA ARG A 445 12.74 9.24 10.64
C ARG A 445 13.74 8.31 9.94
N ASN A 446 14.97 8.75 9.69
CA ASN A 446 15.95 7.89 9.02
C ASN A 446 16.40 6.73 9.91
N SER A 447 16.41 6.88 11.24
CA SER A 447 16.68 5.78 12.16
C SER A 447 15.59 4.71 12.11
N LYS A 448 14.32 5.14 12.16
CA LYS A 448 13.16 4.29 11.91
C LYS A 448 13.29 3.54 10.59
N ILE A 449 13.70 4.21 9.52
CA ILE A 449 13.77 3.62 8.18
C ILE A 449 14.87 2.55 8.05
N LEU A 450 16.04 2.74 8.66
CA LEU A 450 17.06 1.67 8.70
C LEU A 450 16.50 0.39 9.31
N GLY A 451 15.77 0.51 10.43
CA GLY A 451 15.11 -0.62 11.07
C GLY A 451 13.99 -1.23 10.23
N ILE A 452 13.09 -0.39 9.69
CA ILE A 452 11.91 -0.87 8.98
C ILE A 452 12.26 -1.58 7.66
N PHE A 453 13.29 -1.13 6.95
CA PHE A 453 13.71 -1.75 5.69
C PHE A 453 14.31 -3.14 5.93
N VAL A 454 15.07 -3.32 7.02
CA VAL A 454 15.54 -4.63 7.44
C VAL A 454 14.38 -5.53 7.88
N ARG A 455 13.41 -4.99 8.64
CA ARG A 455 12.20 -5.74 9.02
C ARG A 455 11.43 -6.23 7.80
N LEU A 456 11.23 -5.37 6.81
CA LEU A 456 10.51 -5.70 5.57
C LEU A 456 11.18 -6.83 4.80
N GLU A 457 12.52 -6.89 4.80
CA GLU A 457 13.23 -8.04 4.23
C GLU A 457 13.05 -9.29 5.11
N LYS A 458 13.52 -9.25 6.36
CA LYS A 458 13.68 -10.46 7.20
C LYS A 458 12.36 -11.07 7.63
N ARG A 459 11.33 -10.26 7.87
CA ARG A 459 10.01 -10.71 8.33
C ARG A 459 9.00 -10.81 7.18
N ASP A 460 9.03 -9.84 6.27
CA ASP A 460 7.97 -9.68 5.27
C ASP A 460 8.39 -10.13 3.85
N GLY A 461 9.61 -10.64 3.67
CA GLY A 461 10.09 -11.22 2.41
C GLY A 461 10.31 -10.20 1.28
N LYS A 462 10.63 -8.94 1.61
CA LYS A 462 10.77 -7.83 0.65
C LYS A 462 12.23 -7.36 0.51
N PRO A 463 13.10 -8.08 -0.21
CA PRO A 463 14.55 -7.80 -0.27
C PRO A 463 14.92 -6.50 -0.98
N TYR A 464 14.03 -5.97 -1.83
CA TYR A 464 14.27 -4.76 -2.61
C TYR A 464 14.63 -3.53 -1.73
N TYR A 465 14.19 -3.50 -0.47
CA TYR A 465 14.38 -2.35 0.41
C TYR A 465 15.83 -2.18 0.89
N LEU A 466 16.62 -3.25 0.97
CA LEU A 466 18.00 -3.19 1.47
C LEU A 466 18.92 -2.31 0.62
N LYS A 467 18.66 -2.23 -0.69
CA LYS A 467 19.47 -1.41 -1.61
C LYS A 467 19.43 0.09 -1.26
N HIS A 468 18.45 0.51 -0.46
CA HIS A 468 18.31 1.89 -0.01
C HIS A 468 19.11 2.18 1.27
N LEU A 469 19.59 1.19 2.02
CA LEU A 469 20.30 1.44 3.28
C LEU A 469 21.54 2.36 3.16
N PRO A 470 22.37 2.29 2.09
CA PRO A 470 23.52 3.19 1.96
C PRO A 470 23.14 4.68 1.97
N ARG A 471 22.06 5.06 1.28
CA ARG A 471 21.58 6.46 1.28
C ARG A 471 20.99 6.86 2.63
N ILE A 472 20.29 5.96 3.32
CA ILE A 472 19.71 6.30 4.63
C ILE A 472 20.80 6.56 5.66
N ARG A 473 21.92 5.83 5.60
CA ARG A 473 23.11 6.13 6.42
C ARG A 473 23.72 7.49 6.08
N ASP A 474 23.81 7.84 4.80
CA ASP A 474 24.25 9.18 4.39
C ASP A 474 23.35 10.28 4.96
N TYR A 475 22.03 10.08 4.87
CA TYR A 475 21.04 11.03 5.37
C TYR A 475 21.14 11.20 6.89
N LEU A 476 21.34 10.10 7.62
CA LEU A 476 21.62 10.14 9.05
C LEU A 476 22.89 10.91 9.37
N ARG A 477 23.99 10.68 8.65
CA ARG A 477 25.24 11.45 8.87
C ARG A 477 25.01 12.95 8.68
N ARG A 478 24.24 13.35 7.66
CA ARG A 478 23.89 14.75 7.41
C ARG A 478 23.02 15.32 8.54
N ALA A 479 21.99 14.61 8.98
CA ALA A 479 21.12 15.06 10.07
C ALA A 479 21.88 15.17 11.41
N LEU A 480 22.66 14.14 11.76
CA LEU A 480 23.42 14.06 13.01
C LEU A 480 24.55 15.09 13.12
N ALA A 481 24.95 15.73 12.01
CA ALA A 481 25.93 16.81 12.03
C ALA A 481 25.42 18.09 12.72
N HIS A 482 24.12 18.20 12.99
CA HIS A 482 23.58 19.34 13.73
C HIS A 482 24.04 19.31 15.21
N PRO A 483 24.54 20.43 15.78
CA PRO A 483 25.10 20.44 17.15
C PRO A 483 24.15 19.95 18.25
N ALA A 484 22.84 20.17 18.07
CA ALA A 484 21.82 19.68 19.01
C ALA A 484 21.76 18.15 19.13
N LEU A 485 22.35 17.41 18.19
CA LEU A 485 22.36 15.95 18.13
C LEU A 485 23.72 15.35 18.48
N ALA A 486 24.66 16.12 19.04
CA ALA A 486 26.02 15.65 19.30
C ALA A 486 26.08 14.36 20.15
N GLY A 487 25.28 14.26 21.24
CA GLY A 487 25.22 13.05 22.06
C GLY A 487 24.73 11.83 21.29
N LEU A 488 23.68 12.00 20.47
CA LEU A 488 23.16 10.95 19.60
C LEU A 488 24.17 10.57 18.51
N GLN A 489 24.89 11.54 17.94
CA GLN A 489 25.93 11.31 16.95
C GLN A 489 27.07 10.47 17.55
N ASP A 490 27.57 10.86 18.71
CA ASP A 490 28.62 10.14 19.43
C ASP A 490 28.18 8.71 19.75
N PHE A 491 26.93 8.53 20.19
CA PHE A 491 26.36 7.20 20.42
C PHE A 491 26.33 6.34 19.16
N TYR A 492 25.90 6.91 18.02
CA TYR A 492 25.82 6.20 16.75
C TYR A 492 27.21 5.79 16.23
N ILE A 493 28.21 6.66 16.40
CA ILE A 493 29.60 6.38 16.04
C ILE A 493 30.17 5.29 16.95
N ALA A 494 30.03 5.43 18.27
CA ALA A 494 30.58 4.50 19.25
C ALA A 494 30.06 3.06 19.08
N HIS A 495 28.84 2.91 18.56
CA HIS A 495 28.21 1.60 18.33
C HIS A 495 28.27 1.15 16.86
N GLY A 496 28.97 1.88 15.98
CA GLY A 496 29.12 1.53 14.57
C GLY A 496 27.81 1.52 13.77
N LEU A 497 26.79 2.26 14.22
CA LEU A 497 25.44 2.26 13.61
C LEU A 497 25.40 2.96 12.24
N LEU A 498 26.45 3.71 11.91
CA LEU A 498 26.60 4.42 10.62
C LEU A 498 27.60 3.73 9.69
N GLU A 499 28.19 2.61 10.09
CA GLU A 499 29.23 1.94 9.29
C GLU A 499 28.65 1.19 8.09
N GLU A 500 29.49 1.02 7.07
CA GLU A 500 29.16 0.16 5.95
C GLU A 500 29.48 -1.30 6.28
N ARG A 501 28.43 -2.10 6.50
CA ARG A 501 28.52 -3.53 6.75
C ARG A 501 27.59 -4.28 5.80
N SER A 502 28.04 -5.46 5.35
CA SER A 502 27.21 -6.39 4.59
C SER A 502 26.12 -6.97 5.49
N ILE A 503 24.88 -7.03 4.99
CA ILE A 503 23.67 -7.51 5.67
C ILE A 503 23.09 -8.71 4.90
#